data_AF-A0A847REA8-F1
#
_entry.id   AF-A0A847REA8-F1
#
_cell.length_a   1.000
_cell.length_b   1.000
_cell.length_c   1.000
_cell.angle_alpha   90.00
_cell.angle_beta   90.00
_cell.angle_gamma   90.00
#
_symmetry.space_group_name_H-M   'P 1'
#
loop_
_entity.id
_entity.type
_entity.pdbx_description
1 polymer ?
#
loop_
_entity_poly.entity_id
_entity_poly.type
_entity_poly.pdbx_seq_one_letter_code
_entity_poly.pdbx_strand_id
1 'polypeptide(L)'
;MKLVLLSGAGLSAGSGIPTYQERTMSEEFKDFFSASEDKALQILQSHKHIFESATPNNAHNECKKLEEFCRAVNVEFQHFTLNVDSLIEKANGSATHIYGCVDDPVTVANSRFSEASVLDNLVWYKDDILVILGVSDNGYPIGILEANVLQAGGQVINYNIEHNSNLFCNQVIGNVEDTLKSIEVASKLPLVFQELDLGTYKVDTYGININGLNYVVYFSPSINFYNEMDLLEDIQTYIGHQLTHSSFEVKFDYEPNIEGGLETQFKAPVGPPLSLLNLNILGHTLCSLINIHKNQYGGEFYTASAAHSRLVRFYNKLAKQYCNTLEYGHWLEINLNEEIYYVIKTH
;
A
#
# COMPACT_ATOMS: atom_id res chain seq x y z
N MET A 1 -2.49 -1.99 16.01
CA MET A 1 -2.22 -2.58 14.70
C MET A 1 -1.22 -1.71 13.99
N LYS A 2 -0.14 -2.33 13.52
CA LYS A 2 0.88 -1.69 12.68
C LYS A 2 1.25 -2.57 11.49
N LEU A 3 1.69 -1.92 10.42
CA LEU A 3 2.34 -2.55 9.29
C LEU A 3 3.82 -2.18 9.30
N VAL A 4 4.67 -3.19 9.36
CA VAL A 4 6.12 -3.04 9.37
C VAL A 4 6.70 -3.60 8.09
N LEU A 5 7.43 -2.77 7.33
CA LEU A 5 8.27 -3.21 6.22
C LEU A 5 9.69 -3.43 6.73
N LEU A 6 10.30 -4.56 6.39
CA LEU A 6 11.73 -4.80 6.51
C LEU A 6 12.32 -5.03 5.13
N SER A 7 13.09 -4.07 4.61
CA SER A 7 13.72 -4.20 3.30
C SER A 7 15.22 -4.47 3.36
N GLY A 8 15.70 -5.26 2.41
CA GLY A 8 17.12 -5.52 2.18
C GLY A 8 17.53 -5.25 0.75
N ALA A 9 18.73 -5.70 0.39
CA ALA A 9 19.36 -5.32 -0.87
C ALA A 9 18.59 -5.82 -2.10
N GLY A 10 17.76 -6.86 -1.96
CA GLY A 10 16.87 -7.32 -3.03
C GLY A 10 15.82 -6.28 -3.46
N LEU A 11 15.45 -5.33 -2.58
CA LEU A 11 14.58 -4.21 -2.95
C LEU A 11 15.26 -3.27 -3.97
N SER A 12 16.56 -3.03 -3.80
CA SER A 12 17.35 -2.07 -4.60
C SER A 12 18.07 -2.72 -5.80
N ALA A 13 18.04 -4.05 -5.93
CA ALA A 13 18.78 -4.78 -6.96
C ALA A 13 18.40 -4.32 -8.39
N GLY A 14 17.10 -4.13 -8.67
CA GLY A 14 16.61 -3.62 -9.96
C GLY A 14 17.01 -2.17 -10.26
N SER A 15 17.50 -1.43 -9.26
CA SER A 15 17.94 -0.03 -9.40
C SER A 15 19.44 0.11 -9.70
N GLY A 16 20.14 -1.00 -9.99
CA GLY A 16 21.56 -1.00 -10.30
C GLY A 16 22.49 -0.91 -9.09
N ILE A 17 21.96 -1.11 -7.88
CA ILE A 17 22.76 -1.17 -6.65
C ILE A 17 23.16 -2.63 -6.40
N PRO A 18 24.46 -2.95 -6.28
CA PRO A 18 24.91 -4.31 -6.00
C PRO A 18 24.35 -4.82 -4.68
N THR A 19 23.91 -6.07 -4.68
CA THR A 19 23.37 -6.77 -3.51
C THR A 19 24.45 -7.02 -2.46
N TYR A 20 24.04 -7.34 -1.23
CA TYR A 20 24.97 -7.64 -0.15
C TYR A 20 25.92 -8.81 -0.50
N GLN A 21 25.40 -9.88 -1.09
CA GLN A 21 26.22 -11.04 -1.49
C GLN A 21 27.28 -10.66 -2.53
N GLU A 22 26.88 -9.91 -3.56
CA GLU A 22 27.82 -9.42 -4.59
C GLU A 22 28.90 -8.52 -3.98
N ARG A 23 28.54 -7.67 -3.01
CA ARG A 23 29.49 -6.78 -2.33
C ARG A 23 30.43 -7.53 -1.40
N THR A 24 29.98 -8.52 -0.63
CA THR A 24 30.84 -9.25 0.32
C THR A 24 32.03 -9.95 -0.33
N MET A 25 31.94 -10.21 -1.64
CA MET A 25 33.03 -10.80 -2.44
C MET A 25 34.04 -9.77 -2.96
N SER A 26 33.71 -8.48 -2.90
CA SER A 26 34.57 -7.40 -3.40
C SER A 26 35.69 -7.09 -2.40
N GLU A 27 36.86 -6.74 -2.93
CA GLU A 27 37.99 -6.35 -2.08
C GLU A 27 37.70 -5.03 -1.36
N GLU A 28 36.94 -4.12 -1.98
CA GLU A 28 36.54 -2.86 -1.35
C GLU A 28 35.65 -3.07 -0.12
N PHE A 29 34.79 -4.09 -0.13
CA PHE A 29 33.97 -4.44 1.03
C PHE A 29 34.85 -4.92 2.18
N LYS A 30 35.82 -5.81 1.92
CA LYS A 30 36.76 -6.27 2.96
C LYS A 30 37.60 -5.12 3.50
N ASP A 31 38.05 -4.23 2.63
CA ASP A 31 38.79 -3.02 3.00
C ASP A 31 37.94 -2.10 3.88
N PHE A 32 36.67 -1.89 3.55
CA PHE A 32 35.75 -1.07 4.35
C PHE A 32 35.57 -1.60 5.78
N PHE A 33 35.39 -2.92 5.94
CA PHE A 33 35.20 -3.53 7.26
C PHE A 33 36.50 -3.68 8.08
N SER A 34 37.67 -3.71 7.43
CA SER A 34 38.97 -3.78 8.11
C SER A 34 39.63 -2.41 8.34
N ALA A 35 39.10 -1.36 7.71
CA ALA A 35 39.63 0.00 7.79
C ALA A 35 39.37 0.70 9.15
N SER A 36 40.24 1.67 9.45
CA SER A 36 39.94 2.71 10.45
C SER A 36 38.73 3.54 10.02
N GLU A 37 38.09 4.24 10.95
CA GLU A 37 36.90 5.06 10.66
C GLU A 37 37.15 6.08 9.53
N ASP A 38 38.26 6.83 9.59
CA ASP A 38 38.62 7.79 8.54
C ASP A 38 38.75 7.14 7.16
N LYS A 39 39.36 5.95 7.11
CA LYS A 39 39.58 5.24 5.86
C LYS A 39 38.28 4.62 5.33
N ALA A 40 37.42 4.10 6.21
CA ALA A 40 36.09 3.63 5.89
C ALA A 40 35.23 4.77 5.30
N LEU A 41 35.32 5.97 5.89
CA LEU A 41 34.62 7.16 5.39
C LEU A 41 35.10 7.56 3.99
N GLN A 42 36.42 7.53 3.75
CA GLN A 42 36.98 7.79 2.41
C GLN A 42 36.50 6.77 1.37
N ILE A 43 36.39 5.49 1.74
CA ILE A 43 35.88 4.43 0.87
C ILE A 43 34.40 4.69 0.54
N LEU A 44 33.57 5.08 1.51
CA LEU A 44 32.17 5.41 1.24
C LEU A 44 32.04 6.63 0.33
N GLN A 45 32.83 7.67 0.57
CA GLN A 45 32.83 8.89 -0.25
C GLN A 45 33.24 8.61 -1.70
N SER A 46 34.24 7.74 -1.95
CA SER A 46 34.63 7.39 -3.32
C SER A 46 33.52 6.65 -4.08
N HIS A 47 32.63 5.93 -3.37
CA HIS A 47 31.54 5.16 -3.95
C HIS A 47 30.19 5.89 -3.98
N LYS A 48 30.12 7.12 -3.47
CA LYS A 48 28.88 7.89 -3.40
C LYS A 48 28.16 8.00 -4.75
N HIS A 49 28.93 8.13 -5.84
CA HIS A 49 28.42 8.22 -7.21
C HIS A 49 27.57 7.01 -7.65
N ILE A 50 27.81 5.81 -7.08
CA ILE A 50 27.02 4.60 -7.35
C ILE A 50 25.59 4.77 -6.84
N PHE A 51 25.46 5.36 -5.65
CA PHE A 51 24.15 5.57 -5.01
C PHE A 51 23.43 6.81 -5.54
N GLU A 52 24.17 7.85 -5.90
CA GLU A 52 23.61 9.08 -6.47
C GLU A 52 22.96 8.82 -7.84
N SER A 53 23.58 7.98 -8.68
CA SER A 53 23.07 7.64 -10.03
C SER A 53 21.90 6.67 -10.02
N ALA A 54 21.69 5.91 -8.94
CA ALA A 54 20.59 4.98 -8.81
C ALA A 54 19.24 5.71 -8.65
N THR A 55 18.21 5.16 -9.31
CA THR A 55 16.83 5.67 -9.29
C THR A 55 15.88 4.66 -8.65
N PRO A 56 14.85 5.10 -7.90
CA PRO A 56 13.88 4.19 -7.32
C PRO A 56 13.16 3.37 -8.40
N ASN A 57 13.03 2.06 -8.17
CA ASN A 57 12.27 1.16 -9.02
C ASN A 57 10.79 1.06 -8.60
N ASN A 58 10.00 0.20 -9.25
CA ASN A 58 8.58 0.06 -8.93
C ASN A 58 8.31 -0.36 -7.47
N ALA A 59 9.13 -1.22 -6.87
CA ALA A 59 8.91 -1.67 -5.48
C ALA A 59 9.02 -0.52 -4.46
N HIS A 60 9.92 0.45 -4.68
CA HIS A 60 10.02 1.63 -3.82
C HIS A 60 8.74 2.48 -3.88
N ASN A 61 8.17 2.61 -5.09
CA ASN A 61 6.90 3.32 -5.28
C ASN A 61 5.72 2.56 -4.63
N GLU A 62 5.73 1.23 -4.64
CA GLU A 62 4.74 0.42 -3.93
C GLU A 62 4.87 0.53 -2.40
N CYS A 63 6.09 0.63 -1.87
CA CYS A 63 6.32 0.93 -0.45
C CYS A 63 5.74 2.30 -0.08
N LYS A 64 5.94 3.32 -0.93
CA LYS A 64 5.36 4.65 -0.72
C LYS A 64 3.83 4.62 -0.71
N LYS A 65 3.22 3.90 -1.64
CA LYS A 65 1.76 3.73 -1.70
C LYS A 65 1.22 3.07 -0.42
N LEU A 66 1.91 2.07 0.10
CA LEU A 66 1.56 1.44 1.39
C LEU A 66 1.66 2.41 2.56
N GLU A 67 2.72 3.21 2.63
CA GLU A 67 2.87 4.26 3.65
C GLU A 67 1.71 5.26 3.60
N GLU A 68 1.36 5.73 2.40
CA GLU A 68 0.26 6.67 2.18
C GLU A 68 -1.11 6.06 2.52
N PHE A 69 -1.32 4.79 2.14
CA PHE A 69 -2.52 4.06 2.51
C PHE A 69 -2.66 3.93 4.02
N CYS A 70 -1.62 3.44 4.71
CA CYS A 70 -1.65 3.25 6.16
C CYS A 70 -1.94 4.57 6.88
N ARG A 71 -1.31 5.68 6.44
CA ARG A 71 -1.62 7.02 6.94
C ARG A 71 -3.09 7.39 6.72
N ALA A 72 -3.62 7.11 5.53
CA ALA A 72 -5.01 7.43 5.20
C ALA A 72 -6.03 6.66 6.03
N VAL A 73 -5.74 5.41 6.41
CA VAL A 73 -6.64 4.57 7.22
C VAL A 73 -6.29 4.53 8.71
N ASN A 74 -5.39 5.42 9.16
CA ASN A 74 -4.92 5.54 10.54
C ASN A 74 -4.31 4.23 11.10
N VAL A 75 -3.51 3.55 10.29
CA VAL A 75 -2.68 2.40 10.67
C VAL A 75 -1.26 2.88 10.89
N GLU A 76 -0.63 2.46 11.99
CA GLU A 76 0.78 2.75 12.24
C GLU A 76 1.64 2.06 11.17
N PHE A 77 2.50 2.82 10.50
CA PHE A 77 3.41 2.33 9.47
C PHE A 77 4.85 2.57 9.90
N GLN A 78 5.67 1.52 9.79
CA GLN A 78 7.11 1.60 10.04
C GLN A 78 7.84 0.91 8.90
N HIS A 79 8.87 1.54 8.33
CA HIS A 79 9.73 0.92 7.34
C HIS A 79 11.15 0.92 7.88
N PHE A 80 11.69 -0.26 8.14
CA PHE A 80 13.10 -0.47 8.46
C PHE A 80 13.84 -0.99 7.23
N THR A 81 15.01 -0.44 6.98
CA THR A 81 15.84 -0.88 5.86
C THR A 81 17.24 -1.25 6.32
N LEU A 82 17.71 -2.39 5.83
CA LEU A 82 19.10 -2.83 5.92
C LEU A 82 19.95 -2.18 4.82
N ASN A 83 19.32 -1.49 3.86
CA ASN A 83 20.03 -0.78 2.81
C ASN A 83 20.59 0.54 3.34
N VAL A 84 21.76 0.88 2.82
CA VAL A 84 22.41 2.17 3.09
C VAL A 84 22.10 3.21 2.01
N ASP A 85 21.46 2.82 0.91
CA ASP A 85 21.00 3.76 -0.14
C ASP A 85 19.81 4.61 0.33
N SER A 86 19.47 5.66 -0.43
CA SER A 86 18.33 6.56 -0.14
C SER A 86 17.21 6.45 -1.19
N LEU A 87 17.00 5.25 -1.76
CA LEU A 87 16.02 5.08 -2.84
C LEU A 87 14.57 5.20 -2.36
N ILE A 88 14.27 4.86 -1.11
CA ILE A 88 12.93 5.06 -0.54
C ILE A 88 12.62 6.55 -0.40
N GLU A 89 13.57 7.33 0.10
CA GLU A 89 13.47 8.78 0.27
C GLU A 89 13.37 9.48 -1.10
N LYS A 90 14.13 9.02 -2.09
CA LYS A 90 14.02 9.47 -3.49
C LYS A 90 12.65 9.15 -4.11
N ALA A 91 11.97 8.09 -3.64
CA ALA A 91 10.57 7.79 -3.99
C ALA A 91 9.56 8.61 -3.15
N ASN A 92 10.03 9.56 -2.35
CA ASN A 92 9.29 10.34 -1.36
C ASN A 92 8.74 9.51 -0.19
N GLY A 93 9.22 8.29 0.03
CA GLY A 93 8.92 7.47 1.19
C GLY A 93 9.77 7.84 2.40
N SER A 94 9.58 7.09 3.47
CA SER A 94 10.35 7.23 4.70
C SER A 94 10.80 5.87 5.21
N ALA A 95 12.09 5.73 5.54
CA ALA A 95 12.62 4.54 6.19
C ALA A 95 13.56 4.88 7.35
N THR A 96 13.65 3.95 8.30
CA THR A 96 14.67 3.92 9.34
C THR A 96 15.82 3.04 8.87
N HIS A 97 16.98 3.64 8.62
CA HIS A 97 18.17 2.94 8.17
C HIS A 97 18.91 2.30 9.35
N ILE A 98 18.89 0.98 9.41
CA ILE A 98 19.51 0.21 10.51
C ILE A 98 21.03 0.38 10.52
N TYR A 99 21.64 0.41 9.32
CA TYR A 99 23.09 0.54 9.14
C TYR A 99 23.50 1.92 8.66
N GLY A 100 22.69 2.95 8.90
CA GLY A 100 22.93 4.32 8.42
C GLY A 100 22.63 4.51 6.93
N CYS A 101 22.85 5.73 6.44
CA CYS A 101 22.52 6.13 5.07
C CYS A 101 23.73 6.77 4.39
N VAL A 102 23.95 6.51 3.10
CA VAL A 102 25.06 7.05 2.29
C VAL A 102 24.99 8.57 2.10
N ASP A 103 23.84 9.18 2.33
CA ASP A 103 23.70 10.65 2.38
C ASP A 103 24.33 11.24 3.66
N ASP A 104 24.49 10.42 4.70
CA ASP A 104 25.31 10.70 5.88
C ASP A 104 26.32 9.55 6.13
N PRO A 105 27.44 9.49 5.38
CA PRO A 105 28.39 8.39 5.42
C PRO A 105 28.99 8.09 6.81
N VAL A 106 28.97 9.04 7.73
CA VAL A 106 29.43 8.85 9.12
C VAL A 106 28.55 7.82 9.82
N THR A 107 27.23 7.86 9.59
CA THR A 107 26.28 6.91 10.18
C THR A 107 26.56 5.48 9.71
N VAL A 108 26.91 5.31 8.43
CA VAL A 108 27.25 4.00 7.86
C VAL A 108 28.56 3.48 8.41
N ALA A 109 29.60 4.34 8.45
CA ALA A 109 30.88 3.96 9.03
C ALA A 109 30.73 3.53 10.49
N ASN A 110 29.98 4.27 11.30
CA ASN A 110 29.80 3.97 12.72
C ASN A 110 28.93 2.72 12.96
N SER A 111 28.00 2.43 12.05
CA SER A 111 27.06 1.31 12.19
C SER A 111 27.55 0.01 11.56
N ARG A 112 28.75 -0.01 10.94
CA ARG A 112 29.28 -1.18 10.20
C ARG A 112 29.46 -2.44 11.06
N PHE A 113 29.54 -2.30 12.38
CA PHE A 113 29.64 -3.42 13.31
C PHE A 113 28.43 -3.52 14.25
N SER A 114 27.41 -2.70 14.05
CA SER A 114 26.24 -2.66 14.93
C SER A 114 25.38 -3.90 14.71
N GLU A 115 24.90 -4.47 15.81
CA GLU A 115 23.79 -5.41 15.77
C GLU A 115 22.49 -4.64 15.54
N ALA A 116 21.62 -5.19 14.70
CA ALA A 116 20.36 -4.58 14.29
C ALA A 116 19.26 -4.66 15.37
N SER A 117 19.62 -4.28 16.61
CA SER A 117 18.83 -4.41 17.84
C SER A 117 17.50 -3.67 17.85
N VAL A 118 17.28 -2.68 16.96
CA VAL A 118 16.02 -1.93 16.90
C VAL A 118 14.83 -2.83 16.56
N LEU A 119 15.02 -3.80 15.66
CA LEU A 119 13.95 -4.72 15.26
C LEU A 119 13.60 -5.71 16.36
N ASP A 120 14.59 -6.16 17.13
CA ASP A 120 14.41 -7.10 18.24
C ASP A 120 13.63 -6.49 19.42
N ASN A 121 13.65 -5.16 19.54
CA ASN A 121 12.93 -4.43 20.58
C ASN A 121 11.47 -4.10 20.20
N LEU A 122 11.02 -4.45 18.98
CA LEU A 122 9.64 -4.23 18.58
C LEU A 122 8.69 -5.16 19.34
N VAL A 123 7.67 -4.58 19.97
CA VAL A 123 6.55 -5.32 20.57
C VAL A 123 5.53 -5.62 19.47
N TRP A 124 5.12 -6.88 19.36
CA TRP A 124 4.17 -7.36 18.34
C TRP A 124 2.82 -7.73 18.96
N TYR A 125 1.76 -7.57 18.17
CA TYR A 125 0.38 -7.91 18.53
C TYR A 125 -0.32 -8.71 17.42
N LYS A 126 -1.48 -9.31 17.75
CA LYS A 126 -2.24 -10.22 16.90
C LYS A 126 -2.60 -9.67 15.51
N ASP A 127 -2.83 -8.38 15.37
CA ASP A 127 -3.27 -7.78 14.11
C ASP A 127 -2.13 -7.05 13.37
N ASP A 128 -0.89 -7.18 13.86
CA ASP A 128 0.27 -6.57 13.22
C ASP A 128 0.73 -7.40 12.02
N ILE A 129 1.28 -6.73 11.01
CA ILE A 129 1.78 -7.36 9.80
C ILE A 129 3.25 -6.97 9.60
N LEU A 130 4.11 -7.97 9.44
CA LEU A 130 5.48 -7.82 8.97
C LEU A 130 5.56 -8.22 7.49
N VAL A 131 6.12 -7.34 6.66
CA VAL A 131 6.42 -7.63 5.26
C VAL A 131 7.93 -7.54 5.05
N ILE A 132 8.54 -8.65 4.65
CA ILE A 132 9.97 -8.78 4.40
C ILE A 132 10.20 -8.65 2.90
N LEU A 133 11.09 -7.74 2.49
CA LEU A 133 11.31 -7.36 1.10
C LEU A 133 12.78 -7.53 0.70
N GLY A 134 13.09 -8.64 0.01
CA GLY A 134 14.42 -8.87 -0.56
C GLY A 134 15.53 -8.98 0.48
N VAL A 135 15.24 -9.62 1.62
CA VAL A 135 16.19 -9.86 2.71
C VAL A 135 16.64 -11.31 2.67
N SER A 136 17.96 -11.53 2.75
CA SER A 136 18.53 -12.88 2.90
C SER A 136 18.86 -13.17 4.35
N ASP A 137 18.92 -14.45 4.73
CA ASP A 137 19.32 -14.90 6.09
C ASP A 137 20.73 -14.41 6.49
N ASN A 138 21.60 -14.10 5.52
CA ASN A 138 22.93 -13.53 5.77
C ASN A 138 22.88 -12.03 6.11
N GLY A 139 21.80 -11.34 5.78
CA GLY A 139 21.64 -9.89 6.01
C GLY A 139 21.00 -9.55 7.35
N TYR A 140 20.11 -10.41 7.85
CA TYR A 140 19.47 -10.32 9.16
C TYR A 140 18.86 -11.68 9.53
N PRO A 141 18.84 -12.10 10.82
CA PRO A 141 18.21 -13.36 11.24
C PRO A 141 16.67 -13.27 11.20
N ILE A 142 16.10 -13.21 9.99
CA ILE A 142 14.66 -13.01 9.76
C ILE A 142 13.77 -14.12 10.32
N GLY A 143 14.29 -15.34 10.50
CA GLY A 143 13.54 -16.43 11.14
C GLY A 143 13.20 -16.17 12.61
N ILE A 144 14.08 -15.48 13.36
CA ILE A 144 13.78 -15.09 14.76
C ILE A 144 12.69 -14.03 14.79
N LEU A 145 12.80 -13.05 13.88
CA LEU A 145 11.80 -11.98 13.77
C LEU A 145 10.43 -12.54 13.37
N GLU A 146 10.39 -13.45 12.40
CA GLU A 146 9.17 -14.16 12.01
C GLU A 146 8.55 -14.88 13.20
N ALA A 147 9.34 -15.67 13.94
CA ALA A 147 8.86 -16.40 15.10
C ALA A 147 8.22 -15.48 16.15
N ASN A 148 8.83 -14.33 16.42
CA ASN A 148 8.30 -13.34 17.36
C ASN A 148 6.95 -12.75 16.91
N VAL A 149 6.81 -12.42 15.62
CA VAL A 149 5.54 -11.90 15.06
C VAL A 149 4.45 -12.97 15.13
N LEU A 150 4.75 -14.19 14.68
CA LEU A 150 3.80 -15.30 14.66
C LEU A 150 3.37 -15.70 16.08
N GLN A 151 4.29 -15.68 17.06
CA GLN A 151 3.98 -15.97 18.46
C GLN A 151 3.02 -14.94 19.07
N ALA A 152 3.11 -13.67 18.65
CA ALA A 152 2.17 -12.63 19.03
C ALA A 152 0.80 -12.75 18.33
N GLY A 153 0.67 -13.68 17.38
CA GLY A 153 -0.51 -13.90 16.56
C GLY A 153 -0.57 -13.02 15.31
N GLY A 154 0.48 -12.23 15.03
CA GLY A 154 0.57 -11.38 13.84
C GLY A 154 0.82 -12.17 12.56
N GLN A 155 0.87 -11.45 11.44
CA GLN A 155 1.10 -12.04 10.12
C GLN A 155 2.46 -11.66 9.56
N VAL A 156 3.10 -12.59 8.85
CA VAL A 156 4.35 -12.35 8.11
C VAL A 156 4.14 -12.67 6.64
N ILE A 157 4.70 -11.85 5.75
CA ILE A 157 4.73 -12.08 4.31
C ILE A 157 6.16 -11.81 3.82
N ASN A 158 6.75 -12.76 3.11
CA ASN A 158 8.10 -12.63 2.57
C ASN A 158 8.07 -12.51 1.04
N TYR A 159 8.64 -11.43 0.51
CA TYR A 159 8.87 -11.25 -0.93
C TYR A 159 10.37 -11.40 -1.20
N ASN A 160 10.73 -12.42 -1.96
CA ASN A 160 12.13 -12.66 -2.29
C ASN A 160 12.29 -13.40 -3.62
N ILE A 161 13.47 -13.29 -4.23
CA ILE A 161 13.75 -13.97 -5.50
C ILE A 161 13.83 -15.50 -5.34
N GLU A 162 14.19 -15.96 -4.14
CA GLU A 162 14.34 -17.37 -3.81
C GLU A 162 13.52 -17.72 -2.56
N HIS A 163 13.01 -18.95 -2.53
CA HIS A 163 12.29 -19.51 -1.40
C HIS A 163 13.23 -19.78 -0.23
N ASN A 164 12.85 -19.33 0.97
CA ASN A 164 13.60 -19.63 2.19
C ASN A 164 12.93 -20.78 2.96
N SER A 165 13.59 -21.95 3.03
CA SER A 165 13.07 -23.12 3.74
C SER A 165 12.99 -22.95 5.26
N ASN A 166 13.63 -21.93 5.82
CA ASN A 166 13.63 -21.65 7.25
C ASN A 166 12.46 -20.78 7.69
N LEU A 167 11.70 -20.21 6.75
CA LEU A 167 10.53 -19.39 7.02
C LEU A 167 9.24 -20.21 6.87
N PHE A 168 8.29 -19.98 7.77
CA PHE A 168 6.99 -20.65 7.80
C PHE A 168 5.85 -19.79 7.25
N CYS A 169 6.11 -18.52 6.99
CA CYS A 169 5.16 -17.54 6.49
C CYS A 169 4.79 -17.75 5.02
N ASN A 170 3.82 -16.94 4.56
CA ASN A 170 3.51 -16.87 3.14
C ASN A 170 4.69 -16.25 2.37
N GLN A 171 5.18 -16.94 1.33
CA GLN A 171 6.32 -16.47 0.53
C GLN A 171 5.88 -16.23 -0.91
N VAL A 172 6.13 -15.02 -1.40
CA VAL A 172 5.93 -14.63 -2.80
C VAL A 172 7.29 -14.65 -3.49
N ILE A 173 7.46 -15.59 -4.42
CA ILE A 173 8.73 -15.85 -5.09
C ILE A 173 8.81 -15.08 -6.41
N GLY A 174 9.84 -14.26 -6.55
CA GLY A 174 10.13 -13.48 -7.74
C GLY A 174 10.86 -12.17 -7.41
N ASN A 175 11.17 -11.38 -8.45
CA ASN A 175 11.74 -10.06 -8.23
C ASN A 175 10.72 -9.19 -7.48
N VAL A 176 11.17 -8.52 -6.40
CA VAL A 176 10.32 -7.65 -5.57
C VAL A 176 9.72 -6.52 -6.41
N GLU A 177 10.45 -6.00 -7.40
CA GLU A 177 9.97 -4.97 -8.34
C GLU A 177 8.70 -5.39 -9.08
N ASP A 178 8.63 -6.66 -9.47
CA ASP A 178 7.55 -7.22 -10.27
C ASP A 178 6.39 -7.72 -9.40
N THR A 179 6.73 -8.32 -8.25
CA THR A 179 5.79 -9.07 -7.39
C THR A 179 5.15 -8.23 -6.30
N LEU A 180 5.81 -7.20 -5.76
CA LEU A 180 5.21 -6.37 -4.72
C LEU A 180 4.08 -5.52 -5.32
N LYS A 181 2.88 -5.66 -4.74
CA LYS A 181 1.73 -4.80 -4.99
C LYS A 181 1.18 -4.31 -3.66
N SER A 182 1.20 -3.00 -3.47
CA SER A 182 0.66 -2.32 -2.28
C SER A 182 -0.77 -2.74 -1.95
N ILE A 183 -1.63 -2.85 -2.96
CA ILE A 183 -3.03 -3.27 -2.78
C ILE A 183 -3.17 -4.69 -2.21
N GLU A 184 -2.31 -5.62 -2.61
CA GLU A 184 -2.36 -7.01 -2.12
C GLU A 184 -1.93 -7.08 -0.66
N VAL A 185 -0.88 -6.36 -0.29
CA VAL A 185 -0.41 -6.25 1.09
C VAL A 185 -1.46 -5.55 1.96
N ALA A 186 -1.99 -4.42 1.49
CA ALA A 186 -3.05 -3.68 2.18
C ALA A 186 -4.30 -4.56 2.43
N SER A 187 -4.62 -5.46 1.50
CA SER A 187 -5.74 -6.40 1.61
C SER A 187 -5.66 -7.37 2.79
N LYS A 188 -4.49 -7.50 3.42
CA LYS A 188 -4.27 -8.36 4.58
C LYS A 188 -4.53 -7.64 5.90
N LEU A 189 -4.65 -6.31 5.90
CA LEU A 189 -4.96 -5.55 7.11
C LEU A 189 -6.39 -5.88 7.57
N PRO A 190 -6.60 -6.30 8.83
CA PRO A 190 -7.92 -6.60 9.39
C PRO A 190 -8.67 -5.31 9.74
N LEU A 191 -8.93 -4.46 8.75
CA LEU A 191 -9.71 -3.24 8.93
C LEU A 191 -11.15 -3.59 9.27
N VAL A 192 -11.74 -2.87 10.23
CA VAL A 192 -13.13 -3.07 10.67
C VAL A 192 -14.00 -1.99 10.04
N PHE A 193 -14.92 -2.40 9.17
CA PHE A 193 -15.94 -1.52 8.60
C PHE A 193 -17.05 -1.30 9.63
N GLN A 194 -17.58 -0.07 9.66
CA GLN A 194 -18.70 0.30 10.51
C GLN A 194 -20.00 0.14 9.74
N GLU A 195 -20.97 -0.54 10.34
CA GLU A 195 -22.31 -0.66 9.77
C GLU A 195 -23.14 0.58 10.09
N LEU A 196 -23.67 1.22 9.05
CA LEU A 196 -24.64 2.31 9.13
C LEU A 196 -26.00 1.80 8.65
N ASP A 197 -27.00 1.85 9.52
CA ASP A 197 -28.38 1.49 9.19
C ASP A 197 -29.13 2.71 8.62
N LEU A 198 -29.46 2.66 7.32
CA LEU A 198 -30.24 3.69 6.63
C LEU A 198 -31.76 3.43 6.72
N GLY A 199 -32.18 2.40 7.46
CA GLY A 199 -33.57 1.99 7.66
C GLY A 199 -34.09 1.06 6.58
N THR A 200 -33.76 1.31 5.31
CA THR A 200 -34.11 0.45 4.17
C THR A 200 -33.08 -0.65 3.92
N TYR A 201 -31.80 -0.34 4.17
CA TYR A 201 -30.69 -1.27 4.09
C TYR A 201 -29.53 -0.78 4.96
N LYS A 202 -28.59 -1.69 5.20
CA LYS A 202 -27.35 -1.43 5.93
C LYS A 202 -26.24 -1.14 4.95
N VAL A 203 -25.33 -0.25 5.34
CA VAL A 203 -24.20 0.20 4.54
C VAL A 203 -22.93 0.03 5.35
N ASP A 204 -21.93 -0.60 4.75
CA ASP A 204 -20.61 -0.66 5.35
C ASP A 204 -19.85 0.64 5.07
N THR A 205 -19.20 1.18 6.09
CA THR A 205 -18.51 2.46 6.02
C THR A 205 -17.10 2.39 6.58
N TYR A 206 -16.21 3.23 6.04
CA TYR A 206 -14.85 3.37 6.55
C TYR A 206 -14.38 4.82 6.46
N GLY A 207 -13.85 5.36 7.56
CA GLY A 207 -13.28 6.70 7.62
C GLY A 207 -11.85 6.73 7.10
N ILE A 208 -11.52 7.71 6.25
CA ILE A 208 -10.17 7.95 5.74
C ILE A 208 -9.76 9.41 5.91
N ASN A 209 -8.46 9.65 6.09
CA ASN A 209 -7.89 11.00 6.12
C ASN A 209 -6.93 11.22 4.94
N ILE A 210 -7.26 12.15 4.06
CA ILE A 210 -6.40 12.53 2.93
C ILE A 210 -5.89 13.94 3.17
N ASN A 211 -4.63 14.06 3.59
CA ASN A 211 -3.96 15.36 3.81
C ASN A 211 -4.76 16.28 4.77
N GLY A 212 -5.19 15.73 5.90
CA GLY A 212 -5.95 16.47 6.92
C GLY A 212 -7.45 16.59 6.64
N LEU A 213 -7.93 16.12 5.50
CA LEU A 213 -9.35 16.09 5.15
C LEU A 213 -9.93 14.71 5.43
N ASN A 214 -10.95 14.65 6.29
CA ASN A 214 -11.65 13.42 6.61
C ASN A 214 -12.75 13.13 5.58
N TYR A 215 -12.76 11.91 5.08
CA TYR A 215 -13.81 11.39 4.22
C TYR A 215 -14.39 10.12 4.82
N VAL A 216 -15.64 9.84 4.52
CA VAL A 216 -16.29 8.57 4.79
C VAL A 216 -16.51 7.87 3.45
N VAL A 217 -16.02 6.63 3.34
CA VAL A 217 -16.27 5.74 2.21
C VAL A 217 -17.46 4.85 2.56
N TYR A 218 -18.37 4.67 1.61
CA TYR A 218 -19.60 3.90 1.74
C TYR A 218 -19.58 2.73 0.76
N PHE A 219 -20.00 1.56 1.22
CA PHE A 219 -20.21 0.34 0.45
C PHE A 219 -21.68 -0.06 0.59
N SER A 220 -22.52 0.51 -0.25
CA SER A 220 -23.97 0.31 -0.22
C SER A 220 -24.36 -0.89 -1.08
N PRO A 221 -25.19 -1.84 -0.63
CA PRO A 221 -25.71 -2.89 -1.50
C PRO A 221 -26.37 -2.31 -2.76
N SER A 222 -25.81 -2.61 -3.95
CA SER A 222 -26.21 -1.97 -5.21
C SER A 222 -27.67 -2.22 -5.55
N ILE A 223 -28.22 -3.40 -5.21
CA ILE A 223 -29.65 -3.69 -5.41
C ILE A 223 -30.50 -2.66 -4.69
N ASN A 224 -30.22 -2.42 -3.41
CA ASN A 224 -31.00 -1.49 -2.61
C ASN A 224 -30.79 -0.04 -3.08
N PHE A 225 -29.52 0.34 -3.29
CA PHE A 225 -29.16 1.69 -3.73
C PHE A 225 -29.82 2.08 -5.05
N TYR A 226 -29.71 1.25 -6.09
CA TYR A 226 -30.28 1.57 -7.41
C TYR A 226 -31.79 1.37 -7.49
N ASN A 227 -32.36 0.49 -6.65
CA ASN A 227 -33.81 0.33 -6.58
C ASN A 227 -34.49 1.56 -5.96
N GLU A 228 -33.87 2.21 -4.97
CA GLU A 228 -34.38 3.49 -4.44
C GLU A 228 -34.36 4.63 -5.47
N MET A 229 -33.51 4.53 -6.48
CA MET A 229 -33.40 5.51 -7.55
C MET A 229 -34.22 5.15 -8.80
N ASP A 230 -34.97 4.04 -8.79
CA ASP A 230 -35.67 3.49 -9.96
C ASP A 230 -34.76 3.21 -11.17
N LEU A 231 -33.49 2.85 -10.93
CA LEU A 231 -32.46 2.67 -11.98
C LEU A 231 -31.93 1.24 -12.10
N LEU A 232 -32.32 0.33 -11.21
CA LEU A 232 -31.74 -1.01 -11.13
C LEU A 232 -31.82 -1.79 -12.46
N GLU A 233 -32.98 -1.77 -13.13
CA GLU A 233 -33.18 -2.49 -14.40
C GLU A 233 -32.30 -1.93 -15.52
N ASP A 234 -32.19 -0.61 -15.61
CA ASP A 234 -31.36 0.07 -16.61
C ASP A 234 -29.88 -0.24 -16.42
N ILE A 235 -29.41 -0.21 -15.16
CA ILE A 235 -28.02 -0.55 -14.82
C ILE A 235 -27.73 -2.01 -15.17
N GLN A 236 -28.57 -2.95 -14.73
CA GLN A 236 -28.37 -4.37 -15.01
C GLN A 236 -28.38 -4.69 -16.51
N THR A 237 -29.30 -4.05 -17.25
CA THR A 237 -29.41 -4.21 -18.70
C THR A 237 -28.15 -3.71 -19.39
N TYR A 238 -27.66 -2.53 -18.99
CA TYR A 238 -26.50 -1.94 -19.60
C TYR A 238 -25.23 -2.76 -19.33
N ILE A 239 -25.00 -3.13 -18.06
CA ILE A 239 -23.79 -3.85 -17.65
C ILE A 239 -23.81 -5.30 -18.14
N GLY A 240 -24.94 -5.75 -18.68
CA GLY A 240 -25.15 -7.12 -19.15
C GLY A 240 -25.09 -8.14 -18.02
N HIS A 241 -25.38 -7.72 -16.78
CA HIS A 241 -25.27 -8.54 -15.60
C HIS A 241 -26.34 -8.20 -14.56
N GLN A 242 -26.81 -9.21 -13.84
CA GLN A 242 -27.72 -9.01 -12.72
C GLN A 242 -26.90 -8.69 -11.47
N LEU A 243 -27.24 -7.60 -10.79
CA LEU A 243 -26.62 -7.24 -9.52
C LEU A 243 -27.18 -8.16 -8.43
N THR A 244 -26.31 -8.60 -7.54
CA THR A 244 -26.61 -9.53 -6.46
C THR A 244 -26.51 -8.83 -5.10
N HIS A 245 -26.83 -9.54 -4.02
CA HIS A 245 -26.59 -9.07 -2.66
C HIS A 245 -25.10 -8.88 -2.34
N SER A 246 -24.22 -9.41 -3.17
CA SER A 246 -22.76 -9.22 -3.12
C SER A 246 -22.29 -8.13 -4.08
N SER A 247 -23.19 -7.29 -4.60
CA SER A 247 -22.85 -6.13 -5.41
C SER A 247 -22.94 -4.85 -4.58
N PHE A 248 -21.94 -3.98 -4.66
CA PHE A 248 -21.82 -2.79 -3.80
C PHE A 248 -21.57 -1.51 -4.60
N GLU A 249 -22.36 -0.48 -4.37
CA GLU A 249 -22.10 0.88 -4.79
C GLU A 249 -21.11 1.55 -3.83
N VAL A 250 -19.99 2.01 -4.38
CA VAL A 250 -18.92 2.69 -3.66
C VAL A 250 -19.05 4.20 -3.86
N LYS A 251 -19.26 4.91 -2.76
CA LYS A 251 -19.19 6.38 -2.73
C LYS A 251 -18.24 6.83 -1.64
N PHE A 252 -17.82 8.08 -1.72
CA PHE A 252 -17.15 8.73 -0.61
C PHE A 252 -17.65 10.17 -0.49
N ASP A 253 -17.69 10.67 0.73
CA ASP A 253 -18.10 12.04 1.02
C ASP A 253 -17.21 12.67 2.08
N TYR A 254 -17.12 13.99 2.07
CA TYR A 254 -16.37 14.74 3.06
C TYR A 254 -17.13 14.73 4.39
N GLU A 255 -16.46 14.38 5.49
CA GLU A 255 -17.14 14.16 6.79
C GLU A 255 -18.04 15.34 7.23
N PRO A 256 -17.63 16.62 7.12
CA PRO A 256 -18.50 17.76 7.40
C PRO A 256 -19.77 17.87 6.53
N ASN A 257 -19.82 17.26 5.35
CA ASN A 257 -21.04 17.23 4.55
C ASN A 257 -22.11 16.33 5.16
N ILE A 258 -21.72 15.39 6.01
CA ILE A 258 -22.64 14.49 6.71
C ILE A 258 -23.38 15.28 7.80
N GLU A 259 -22.68 16.18 8.50
CA GLU A 259 -23.22 17.00 9.58
C GLU A 259 -24.31 17.98 9.10
N GLY A 260 -24.20 18.50 7.87
CA GLY A 260 -25.18 19.41 7.28
C GLY A 260 -26.42 18.73 6.68
N GLY A 261 -26.50 17.39 6.72
CA GLY A 261 -27.64 16.61 6.23
C GLY A 261 -27.75 16.57 4.70
N LEU A 262 -28.96 16.25 4.20
CA LEU A 262 -29.24 16.07 2.76
C LEU A 262 -28.80 17.23 1.88
N GLU A 263 -28.79 18.46 2.41
CA GLU A 263 -28.41 19.64 1.64
C GLU A 263 -26.91 19.71 1.35
N THR A 264 -26.06 19.04 2.12
CA THR A 264 -24.60 19.11 1.97
C THR A 264 -23.97 17.81 1.49
N GLN A 265 -24.69 16.70 1.58
CA GLN A 265 -24.21 15.39 1.12
C GLN A 265 -23.70 15.42 -0.32
N PHE A 266 -22.53 14.81 -0.50
CA PHE A 266 -21.80 14.67 -1.76
C PHE A 266 -21.44 15.99 -2.46
N LYS A 267 -21.55 17.13 -1.77
CA LYS A 267 -21.07 18.41 -2.30
C LYS A 267 -19.56 18.49 -2.24
N ALA A 268 -18.95 19.18 -3.21
CA ALA A 268 -17.52 19.42 -3.16
C ALA A 268 -17.16 20.20 -1.87
N PRO A 269 -16.08 19.81 -1.16
CA PRO A 269 -15.62 20.54 0.03
C PRO A 269 -15.39 22.02 -0.27
N VAL A 270 -15.71 22.89 0.69
CA VAL A 270 -15.39 24.32 0.60
C VAL A 270 -13.88 24.48 0.82
N GLY A 271 -13.13 24.68 -0.27
CA GLY A 271 -11.68 24.81 -0.23
C GLY A 271 -11.04 24.60 -1.61
N PRO A 272 -9.71 24.68 -1.70
CA PRO A 272 -9.02 24.33 -2.94
C PRO A 272 -9.28 22.85 -3.27
N PRO A 273 -9.40 22.49 -4.56
CA PRO A 273 -9.53 21.10 -4.95
C PRO A 273 -8.31 20.29 -4.49
N LEU A 274 -8.51 18.99 -4.23
CA LEU A 274 -7.41 18.08 -3.97
C LEU A 274 -6.35 18.19 -5.09
N SER A 275 -5.09 18.25 -4.69
CA SER A 275 -3.97 18.18 -5.63
C SER A 275 -3.98 16.84 -6.38
N LEU A 276 -3.31 16.77 -7.53
CA LEU A 276 -3.19 15.52 -8.28
C LEU A 276 -2.56 14.40 -7.43
N LEU A 277 -1.60 14.75 -6.57
CA LEU A 277 -0.99 13.82 -5.62
C LEU A 277 -2.04 13.24 -4.67
N ASN A 278 -2.82 14.10 -4.01
CA ASN A 278 -3.85 13.66 -3.06
C ASN A 278 -4.98 12.87 -3.74
N LEU A 279 -5.31 13.19 -5.00
CA LEU A 279 -6.25 12.39 -5.80
C LEU A 279 -5.70 10.99 -6.08
N ASN A 280 -4.40 10.85 -6.37
CA ASN A 280 -3.80 9.53 -6.56
C ASN A 280 -3.81 8.72 -5.24
N ILE A 281 -3.54 9.35 -4.09
CA ILE A 281 -3.62 8.71 -2.76
C ILE A 281 -5.06 8.24 -2.49
N LEU A 282 -6.05 9.12 -2.71
CA LEU A 282 -7.46 8.77 -2.57
C LEU A 282 -7.82 7.58 -3.46
N GLY A 283 -7.42 7.60 -4.73
CA GLY A 283 -7.71 6.50 -5.65
C GLY A 283 -7.07 5.17 -5.25
N HIS A 284 -5.80 5.20 -4.80
CA HIS A 284 -5.14 4.02 -4.26
C HIS A 284 -5.82 3.49 -2.98
N THR A 285 -6.24 4.41 -2.11
CA THR A 285 -6.94 4.07 -0.85
C THR A 285 -8.29 3.43 -1.12
N LEU A 286 -9.10 4.00 -2.02
CA LEU A 286 -10.38 3.42 -2.41
C LEU A 286 -10.23 2.00 -2.98
N CYS A 287 -9.27 1.79 -3.88
CA CYS A 287 -9.02 0.44 -4.42
C CYS A 287 -8.57 -0.56 -3.35
N SER A 288 -7.72 -0.12 -2.42
CA SER A 288 -7.27 -0.97 -1.32
C SER A 288 -8.44 -1.34 -0.39
N LEU A 289 -9.29 -0.38 -0.05
CA LEU A 289 -10.51 -0.63 0.74
C LEU A 289 -11.50 -1.55 0.01
N ILE A 290 -11.71 -1.37 -1.29
CA ILE A 290 -12.53 -2.29 -2.10
C ILE A 290 -11.97 -3.72 -2.04
N ASN A 291 -10.65 -3.88 -2.15
CA ASN A 291 -10.02 -5.20 -2.09
C ASN A 291 -10.12 -5.84 -0.70
N ILE A 292 -9.97 -5.05 0.37
CA ILE A 292 -10.18 -5.50 1.75
C ILE A 292 -11.65 -5.93 1.95
N HIS A 293 -12.60 -5.07 1.55
CA HIS A 293 -14.03 -5.34 1.65
C HIS A 293 -14.41 -6.62 0.88
N LYS A 294 -13.89 -6.80 -0.33
CA LYS A 294 -14.06 -8.03 -1.12
C LYS A 294 -13.60 -9.25 -0.34
N ASN A 295 -12.38 -9.22 0.20
CA ASN A 295 -11.82 -10.37 0.90
C ASN A 295 -12.59 -10.72 2.19
N GLN A 296 -13.21 -9.73 2.84
CA GLN A 296 -13.97 -9.92 4.07
C GLN A 296 -15.43 -10.36 3.83
N TYR A 297 -16.10 -9.75 2.85
CA TYR A 297 -17.55 -9.89 2.64
C TYR A 297 -17.93 -10.64 1.36
N GLY A 298 -16.96 -11.03 0.53
CA GLY A 298 -17.22 -11.79 -0.70
C GLY A 298 -17.91 -10.98 -1.79
N GLY A 299 -17.66 -9.67 -1.86
CA GLY A 299 -18.27 -8.80 -2.87
C GLY A 299 -17.87 -9.20 -4.29
N GLU A 300 -18.88 -9.47 -5.12
CA GLU A 300 -18.78 -9.90 -6.52
C GLU A 300 -18.67 -8.72 -7.48
N PHE A 301 -19.32 -7.60 -7.14
CA PHE A 301 -19.33 -6.42 -7.97
C PHE A 301 -19.20 -5.14 -7.16
N TYR A 302 -18.43 -4.17 -7.68
CA TYR A 302 -18.38 -2.84 -7.09
C TYR A 302 -18.70 -1.77 -8.12
N THR A 303 -19.79 -1.07 -7.91
CA THR A 303 -20.22 0.04 -8.74
C THR A 303 -19.83 1.38 -8.13
N ALA A 304 -19.87 2.45 -8.90
CA ALA A 304 -19.64 3.82 -8.40
C ALA A 304 -20.27 4.83 -9.36
N SER A 305 -21.16 5.68 -8.85
CA SER A 305 -21.89 6.67 -9.62
C SER A 305 -21.60 8.10 -9.19
N ALA A 306 -21.57 9.01 -10.16
CA ALA A 306 -21.34 10.42 -9.92
C ALA A 306 -22.07 11.32 -10.94
N ALA A 307 -22.71 12.38 -10.43
CA ALA A 307 -23.30 13.44 -11.26
C ALA A 307 -22.26 14.42 -11.82
N HIS A 308 -21.13 14.62 -11.13
CA HIS A 308 -20.13 15.59 -11.57
C HIS A 308 -19.09 14.96 -12.52
N SER A 309 -19.01 15.46 -13.76
CA SER A 309 -18.15 14.93 -14.84
C SER A 309 -16.65 14.77 -14.50
N ARG A 310 -16.11 15.57 -13.56
CA ARG A 310 -14.72 15.38 -13.09
C ARG A 310 -14.57 14.15 -12.19
N LEU A 311 -15.57 13.86 -11.35
CA LEU A 311 -15.55 12.70 -10.46
C LEU A 311 -15.74 11.40 -11.25
N VAL A 312 -16.56 11.47 -12.29
CA VAL A 312 -16.64 10.43 -13.33
C VAL A 312 -15.26 10.13 -13.94
N ARG A 313 -14.51 11.16 -14.38
CA ARG A 313 -13.16 10.96 -14.93
C ARG A 313 -12.20 10.34 -13.92
N PHE A 314 -12.35 10.69 -12.65
CA PHE A 314 -11.57 10.10 -11.55
C PHE A 314 -11.86 8.59 -11.41
N TYR A 315 -13.13 8.19 -11.29
CA TYR A 315 -13.50 6.78 -11.21
C TYR A 315 -13.08 5.99 -12.47
N ASN A 316 -13.23 6.57 -13.66
CA ASN A 316 -12.76 5.96 -14.91
C ASN A 316 -11.24 5.75 -14.94
N LYS A 317 -10.47 6.69 -14.40
CA LYS A 317 -9.01 6.54 -14.30
C LYS A 317 -8.65 5.44 -13.31
N LEU A 318 -9.29 5.44 -12.15
CA LEU A 318 -9.11 4.43 -11.09
C LEU A 318 -9.40 3.03 -11.64
N ALA A 319 -10.52 2.87 -12.33
CA ALA A 319 -10.92 1.63 -13.00
C ALA A 319 -9.84 1.09 -13.93
N LYS A 320 -9.36 1.93 -14.85
CA LYS A 320 -8.34 1.55 -15.84
C LYS A 320 -6.99 1.24 -15.20
N GLN A 321 -6.65 1.96 -14.13
CA GLN A 321 -5.35 1.80 -13.47
C GLN A 321 -5.27 0.50 -12.68
N TYR A 322 -6.35 0.08 -12.04
CA TYR A 322 -6.33 -1.03 -11.08
C TYR A 322 -7.07 -2.28 -11.54
N CYS A 323 -7.72 -2.27 -12.72
CA CYS A 323 -8.40 -3.45 -13.27
C CYS A 323 -7.47 -4.67 -13.39
N ASN A 324 -6.23 -4.48 -13.86
CA ASN A 324 -5.27 -5.58 -13.98
C ASN A 324 -4.75 -6.05 -12.61
N THR A 325 -4.46 -5.11 -11.70
CA THR A 325 -3.94 -5.42 -10.34
C THR A 325 -4.96 -6.16 -9.48
N LEU A 326 -6.24 -5.96 -9.74
CA LEU A 326 -7.31 -6.58 -8.98
C LEU A 326 -7.92 -7.80 -9.69
N GLU A 327 -7.36 -8.20 -10.84
CA GLU A 327 -7.88 -9.27 -11.70
C GLU A 327 -9.36 -9.07 -12.02
N TYR A 328 -9.74 -7.87 -12.49
CA TYR A 328 -11.12 -7.51 -12.78
C TYR A 328 -11.38 -7.33 -14.28
N GLY A 329 -12.55 -7.79 -14.72
CA GLY A 329 -13.17 -7.27 -15.95
C GLY A 329 -13.73 -5.87 -15.68
N HIS A 330 -13.44 -4.89 -16.55
CA HIS A 330 -14.01 -3.55 -16.46
C HIS A 330 -15.01 -3.32 -17.59
N TRP A 331 -16.15 -2.72 -17.25
CA TRP A 331 -17.14 -2.25 -18.22
C TRP A 331 -17.28 -0.74 -18.03
N LEU A 332 -17.14 0.00 -19.12
CA LEU A 332 -17.03 1.45 -19.11
C LEU A 332 -18.08 2.02 -20.07
N GLU A 333 -18.80 3.04 -19.58
CA GLU A 333 -19.52 4.09 -20.33
C GLU A 333 -21.07 4.10 -20.32
N ILE A 334 -21.71 4.13 -19.14
CA ILE A 334 -23.11 4.59 -19.06
C ILE A 334 -23.16 6.12 -19.13
N ASN A 335 -24.00 6.64 -20.01
CA ASN A 335 -24.52 8.02 -19.97
C ASN A 335 -26.04 7.94 -19.98
N LEU A 336 -26.64 7.70 -18.82
CA LEU A 336 -28.07 7.87 -18.58
C LEU A 336 -28.19 9.14 -17.73
N ASN A 337 -28.72 10.20 -18.32
CA ASN A 337 -29.05 11.47 -17.64
C ASN A 337 -27.91 12.12 -16.82
N GLU A 338 -26.67 12.13 -17.35
CA GLU A 338 -25.48 12.78 -16.72
C GLU A 338 -24.89 12.10 -15.47
N GLU A 339 -25.23 10.84 -15.19
CA GLU A 339 -24.58 10.01 -14.16
C GLU A 339 -23.85 8.81 -14.77
N ILE A 340 -22.59 8.57 -14.36
CA ILE A 340 -21.78 7.43 -14.85
C ILE A 340 -21.60 6.39 -13.77
N TYR A 341 -21.97 5.15 -14.07
CA TYR A 341 -21.92 3.98 -13.19
C TYR A 341 -20.68 3.15 -13.53
N TYR A 342 -19.81 2.98 -12.54
CA TYR A 342 -18.68 2.07 -12.58
C TYR A 342 -19.17 0.64 -12.32
N VAL A 343 -18.46 -0.37 -12.83
CA VAL A 343 -18.67 -1.77 -12.47
C VAL A 343 -17.30 -2.45 -12.44
N ILE A 344 -16.89 -2.85 -11.25
CA ILE A 344 -15.88 -3.87 -11.00
C ILE A 344 -16.61 -5.20 -11.02
N LYS A 345 -16.17 -6.14 -11.85
CA LYS A 345 -16.52 -7.56 -11.69
C LYS A 345 -15.37 -8.28 -11.03
N THR A 346 -15.59 -8.87 -9.87
CA THR A 346 -14.64 -9.82 -9.29
C THR A 346 -14.82 -11.18 -9.95
N HIS A 347 -13.71 -11.89 -10.23
CA HIS A 347 -13.76 -13.27 -10.71
C HIS A 347 -14.24 -14.25 -9.64
#